data_AF-A0A526PWF4-F1
#
_entry.id   AF-A0A526PWF4-F1
#
_cell.length_a   1.000
_cell.length_b   1.000
_cell.length_c   1.000
_cell.angle_alpha   90.00
_cell.angle_beta   90.00
_cell.angle_gamma   90.00
#
_symmetry.space_group_name_H-M   'P 1'
#
loop_
_entity.id
_entity.type
_entity.pdbx_description
1 polymer ?
#
loop_
_entity_poly.entity_id
_entity_poly.type
_entity_poly.pdbx_seq_one_letter_code
_entity_poly.pdbx_strand_id
1 'polypeptide(L)' 'YCGIKGGFDGFAKAIIKLRKELKVPHALPGLIKGLDMDKKRKGLIADMAVVDPTAGGNPVKLTKKGALTLLENAIAGAV' A
#
# COMPACT_ATOMS: atom_id res chain seq x y z
N TYR A 1 3.33 -13.29 -16.12
CA TYR A 1 3.90 -12.67 -14.90
C TYR A 1 4.09 -13.78 -13.88
N CYS A 2 5.33 -14.10 -13.48
CA CYS A 2 5.67 -15.21 -12.57
C CYS A 2 4.99 -16.57 -12.88
N GLY A 3 4.77 -16.92 -14.15
CA GLY A 3 4.08 -18.16 -14.55
C GLY A 3 2.57 -18.22 -14.25
N ILE A 4 1.96 -17.15 -13.71
CA ILE A 4 0.53 -17.11 -13.39
C ILE A 4 -0.30 -16.75 -14.62
N LYS A 5 -1.38 -17.52 -14.86
CA LYS A 5 -2.34 -17.29 -15.95
C LYS A 5 -3.03 -15.93 -15.78
N GLY A 6 -3.18 -15.18 -16.87
CA GLY A 6 -3.82 -13.86 -16.86
C GLY A 6 -2.86 -12.68 -16.63
N GLY A 7 -1.55 -12.88 -16.81
CA GLY A 7 -0.58 -11.77 -16.78
C GLY A 7 -0.46 -11.12 -15.40
N PHE A 8 -0.26 -9.80 -15.37
CA PHE A 8 -0.16 -9.05 -14.11
C PHE A 8 -1.47 -9.08 -13.32
N ASP A 9 -2.62 -8.94 -13.98
CA ASP A 9 -3.93 -8.98 -13.30
C ASP A 9 -4.18 -10.32 -12.62
N GLY A 10 -3.78 -11.43 -13.28
CA GLY A 10 -3.80 -12.76 -12.69
C GLY A 10 -2.94 -12.85 -11.43
N PHE A 11 -1.73 -12.29 -11.47
CA PHE A 11 -0.84 -12.21 -10.32
C PHE A 11 -1.42 -11.35 -9.18
N ALA A 12 -1.91 -10.14 -9.47
CA ALA A 12 -2.52 -9.26 -8.48
C ALA A 12 -3.72 -9.93 -7.80
N LYS A 13 -4.59 -10.61 -8.56
CA LYS A 13 -5.70 -11.39 -8.01
C LYS A 13 -5.22 -12.53 -7.11
N ALA A 14 -4.14 -13.23 -7.48
CA ALA A 14 -3.55 -14.28 -6.66
C ALA A 14 -3.03 -13.73 -5.31
N ILE A 15 -2.37 -12.56 -5.30
CA ILE A 15 -1.92 -11.90 -4.07
C ILE A 15 -3.10 -11.50 -3.17
N ILE A 16 -4.16 -10.91 -3.74
CA ILE A 16 -5.36 -10.55 -2.96
C ILE A 16 -6.05 -11.80 -2.40
N LYS A 17 -6.09 -12.90 -3.16
CA LYS A 17 -6.63 -14.19 -2.69
C LYS A 17 -5.82 -14.71 -1.50
N LEU A 18 -4.49 -14.76 -1.63
CA LEU A 18 -3.58 -15.21 -0.57
C LEU A 18 -3.75 -14.39 0.72
N ARG A 19 -3.82 -13.05 0.61
CA ARG A 19 -4.07 -12.15 1.75
C ARG A 19 -5.33 -12.56 2.53
N LYS A 20 -6.41 -12.87 1.82
CA LYS A 20 -7.70 -13.29 2.42
C LYS A 20 -7.59 -14.66 3.09
N GLU A 21 -6.96 -15.63 2.45
CA GLU A 21 -6.77 -16.99 3.00
C GLU A 21 -5.96 -16.98 4.30
N LEU A 22 -4.93 -16.13 4.36
CA LEU A 22 -4.12 -15.90 5.56
C LEU A 22 -4.79 -14.98 6.59
N LYS A 23 -6.04 -14.55 6.33
CA LYS A 23 -6.81 -13.64 7.20
C LYS A 23 -6.10 -12.33 7.53
N VAL A 24 -5.21 -11.86 6.66
CA VAL A 24 -4.55 -10.55 6.80
C VAL A 24 -5.59 -9.46 6.49
N PRO A 25 -5.78 -8.46 7.37
CA PRO A 25 -6.74 -7.38 7.16
C PRO A 25 -6.62 -6.67 5.80
N HIS A 26 -7.74 -6.17 5.28
CA HIS A 26 -7.79 -5.50 3.97
C HIS A 26 -7.25 -4.07 3.98
N ALA A 27 -7.41 -3.38 5.11
CA ALA A 27 -7.04 -1.99 5.27
C ALA A 27 -6.19 -1.81 6.54
N LEU A 28 -5.38 -0.74 6.55
CA LEU A 28 -4.48 -0.42 7.67
C LEU A 28 -5.15 -0.36 9.04
N PRO A 29 -6.39 0.17 9.21
CA PRO A 29 -7.06 0.18 10.52
C PRO A 29 -7.29 -1.22 11.10
N GLY A 30 -7.34 -2.27 10.28
CA GLY A 30 -7.45 -3.65 10.76
C GLY A 30 -6.14 -4.21 11.32
N LEU A 31 -4.99 -3.60 10.98
CA LEU A 31 -3.67 -3.99 11.47
C LEU A 31 -3.24 -3.20 12.71
N ILE A 32 -3.72 -1.96 12.84
CA ILE A 32 -3.32 -1.04 13.91
C ILE A 32 -4.57 -0.61 14.68
N LYS A 33 -4.73 -1.11 15.91
CA LYS A 33 -5.84 -0.73 16.79
C LYS A 33 -5.77 0.78 17.10
N GLY A 34 -6.89 1.48 16.93
CA GLY A 34 -6.97 2.91 17.22
C GLY A 34 -6.16 3.77 16.25
N LEU A 35 -5.98 3.32 15.01
CA LEU A 35 -5.32 4.11 13.98
C LEU A 35 -6.14 5.36 13.65
N ASP A 36 -5.84 6.45 14.35
CA ASP A 36 -6.26 7.79 14.01
C ASP A 36 -5.02 8.59 13.58
N MET A 37 -5.12 9.25 12.44
CA MET A 37 -4.03 10.05 11.88
C MET A 37 -4.59 11.33 11.31
N ASP A 38 -4.18 12.44 11.92
CA ASP A 38 -4.45 13.75 11.39
C ASP A 38 -3.68 14.00 10.08
N LYS A 39 -4.01 15.11 9.42
CA LYS A 39 -3.37 15.50 8.16
C LYS A 39 -1.86 15.70 8.31
N LYS A 40 -1.39 16.16 9.47
CA LYS A 40 0.05 16.39 9.72
C LYS A 40 0.81 15.08 9.76
N ARG A 41 0.28 14.07 10.47
CA ARG A 41 0.89 12.74 10.57
C ARG A 41 0.94 12.05 9.22
N LYS A 42 -0.13 12.11 8.43
CA LYS A 42 -0.15 11.58 7.04
C LYS A 42 0.89 12.27 6.16
N GLY A 43 1.00 13.60 6.28
CA GLY A 43 2.01 14.39 5.57
C GLY A 43 3.45 13.98 5.93
N LEU A 44 3.73 13.79 7.22
CA LEU A 44 5.03 13.33 7.69
C LEU A 44 5.39 11.94 7.15
N ILE A 45 4.45 10.99 7.16
CA ILE A 45 4.67 9.65 6.59
C ILE A 45 4.99 9.75 5.10
N ALA A 46 4.27 10.59 4.35
CA ALA A 46 4.52 10.78 2.92
C ALA A 46 5.91 11.41 2.66
N ASP A 47 6.34 12.37 3.49
CA ASP A 47 7.69 12.95 3.40
C ASP A 47 8.77 11.90 3.68
N MET A 48 8.61 11.11 4.75
CA MET A 48 9.56 10.06 5.11
C MET A 48 9.63 8.94 4.06
N ALA A 49 8.49 8.55 3.49
CA ALA A 49 8.43 7.50 2.47
C ALA A 49 9.21 7.87 1.19
N VAL A 50 9.27 9.15 0.83
CA VAL A 50 10.00 9.61 -0.37
C VAL A 50 11.52 9.58 -0.19
N VAL A 51 12.00 9.78 1.03
CA VAL A 51 13.44 9.78 1.35
C VAL A 51 13.95 8.45 1.88
N ASP A 52 13.08 7.46 2.02
CA ASP A 52 13.46 6.11 2.41
C ASP A 52 14.42 5.51 1.36
N PRO A 53 15.53 4.86 1.77
CA PRO A 53 16.51 4.30 0.83
C PRO A 53 15.92 3.32 -0.18
N THR A 54 14.79 2.66 0.14
CA THR A 54 14.12 1.71 -0.74
C THR A 54 13.26 2.39 -1.82
N ALA A 55 12.87 3.65 -1.65
CA ALA A 55 12.01 4.38 -2.58
C ALA A 55 12.65 4.54 -3.98
N GLY A 56 13.97 4.67 -4.03
CA GLY A 56 14.73 4.75 -5.29
C GLY A 56 14.72 3.46 -6.12
N GLY A 57 14.45 2.31 -5.49
CA GLY A 57 14.36 1.02 -6.18
C GLY A 57 12.99 0.76 -6.83
N ASN A 58 11.99 1.60 -6.59
CA ASN A 58 10.65 1.41 -7.16
C ASN A 58 10.66 1.82 -8.65
N PRO A 59 10.16 0.97 -9.57
CA PRO A 59 10.15 1.29 -11.00
C PRO A 59 9.30 2.53 -11.34
N VAL A 60 8.37 2.90 -10.47
CA VAL A 60 7.62 4.16 -10.54
C VAL A 60 8.15 5.10 -9.47
N LYS A 61 8.67 6.27 -9.87
CA LYS A 61 9.19 7.27 -8.92
C LYS A 61 8.12 7.63 -7.88
N LEU A 62 8.42 7.37 -6.60
CA LEU A 62 7.53 7.73 -5.51
C LEU A 62 7.61 9.24 -5.27
N THR A 63 6.48 9.93 -5.41
CA THR A 63 6.35 11.35 -5.06
C THR A 63 5.60 11.49 -3.75
N LYS A 64 5.74 12.64 -3.06
CA LYS A 64 4.97 12.92 -1.82
C LYS A 64 3.46 12.76 -2.05
N LYS A 65 2.95 13.28 -3.17
CA LYS A 65 1.54 13.15 -3.55
C LYS A 65 1.16 11.69 -3.75
N GLY A 66 1.98 10.91 -4.46
CA GLY A 66 1.75 9.49 -4.66
C GLY A 66 1.76 8.69 -3.35
N ALA A 67 2.72 8.96 -2.46
CA ALA A 67 2.79 8.35 -1.14
C ALA A 67 1.55 8.68 -0.29
N LEU A 68 1.07 9.93 -0.33
CA LEU A 68 -0.15 10.33 0.37
C LEU A 68 -1.37 9.59 -0.16
N THR A 69 -1.55 9.51 -1.49
CA THR A 69 -2.66 8.79 -2.11
C THR A 69 -2.61 7.29 -1.77
N LEU A 70 -1.42 6.66 -1.80
CA LEU A 70 -1.26 5.26 -1.40
C LEU A 70 -1.65 5.05 0.07
N LEU A 71 -1.22 5.93 0.97
CA LEU A 71 -1.57 5.87 2.38
C LEU A 71 -3.08 6.02 2.60
N GLU A 72 -3.72 6.98 1.93
CA GLU A 72 -5.17 7.20 2.02
C GLU A 72 -5.96 6.00 1.50
N ASN A 73 -5.58 5.44 0.35
CA ASN A 73 -6.20 4.24 -0.20
C ASN A 73 -6.03 3.03 0.73
N ALA A 74 -4.85 2.87 1.33
CA ALA A 74 -4.57 1.78 2.27
C ALA A 74 -5.36 1.91 3.58
N ILE A 75 -5.66 3.13 4.03
CA ILE A 75 -6.53 3.38 5.19
C ILE A 75 -8.00 3.09 4.83
N ALA A 76 -8.45 3.56 3.67
CA ALA A 76 -9.83 3.39 3.21
C ALA A 76 -10.14 1.97 2.70
N GLY A 77 -9.12 1.18 2.38
CA GLY A 77 -9.29 -0.11 1.70
C GLY A 77 -9.73 0.04 0.24
N ALA A 78 -9.41 1.15 -0.42
CA ALA A 78 -9.71 1.37 -1.82
C ALA A 78 -8.75 0.57 -2.72
N VAL A 79 -9.29 -0.11 -3.73
CA VAL A 79 -8.55 -0.86 -4.77
C VAL A 79 -8.84 -0.22 -6.12
#